data_AF-A0A511DNH6-F1
#
_entry.id   AF-A0A511DNH6-F1
#
_cell.length_a   1.000
_cell.length_b   1.000
_cell.length_c   1.000
_cell.angle_alpha   90.00
_cell.angle_beta   90.00
_cell.angle_gamma   90.00
#
_symmetry.space_group_name_H-M   'P 1'
#
loop_
_entity.id
_entity.type
_entity.pdbx_description
1 polymer ?
#
loop_
_entity_poly.entity_id
_entity_poly.type
_entity_poly.pdbx_seq_one_letter_code
_entity_poly.pdbx_strand_id
1 'polypeptide(L)'
;MTGTGVRGWFSDGRAADRGRIGDLSARFLGAATATYAAATLVRPSVLAGPLRLGTSPATDSLVRAVGVRDLASGLAMVATGRRACVVASAVRIGSDLGDAVVFGLSDLPADARRKAVGVALGWAALNGAALALRLRAPHRD
;
A
#
# COMPACT_ATOMS: atom_id res chain seq x y z
N MET A 1 -42.19 -24.54 -12.47
CA MET A 1 -40.75 -24.57 -12.78
C MET A 1 -40.18 -23.17 -12.57
N THR A 2 -39.55 -22.94 -11.42
CA THR A 2 -39.15 -21.63 -10.90
C THR A 2 -37.77 -21.22 -11.42
N GLY A 3 -37.68 -20.08 -12.10
CA GLY A 3 -36.47 -19.49 -12.70
C GLY A 3 -35.47 -18.88 -11.70
N THR A 4 -35.16 -19.57 -10.61
CA THR A 4 -34.22 -19.12 -9.57
C THR A 4 -32.76 -19.53 -9.81
N GLY A 5 -32.51 -20.55 -10.66
CA GLY A 5 -31.16 -21.11 -10.85
C GLY A 5 -30.17 -20.20 -11.62
N VAL A 6 -30.64 -19.43 -12.60
CA VAL A 6 -29.75 -18.65 -13.47
C VAL A 6 -29.23 -17.37 -12.77
N ARG A 7 -30.06 -16.72 -11.95
CA ARG A 7 -29.66 -15.51 -11.20
C ARG A 7 -28.62 -15.80 -10.11
N GLY A 8 -28.66 -16.97 -9.49
CA GLY A 8 -27.66 -17.40 -8.49
C GLY A 8 -26.28 -17.61 -9.11
N TRP A 9 -26.22 -18.28 -10.27
CA TRP A 9 -24.96 -18.62 -10.94
C TRP A 9 -24.15 -17.38 -11.38
N PHE A 10 -24.81 -16.37 -11.95
CA PHE A 10 -24.14 -15.11 -12.32
C PHE A 10 -23.72 -14.25 -11.11
N SER A 11 -24.39 -14.41 -9.97
CA SER A 11 -24.08 -13.67 -8.75
C SER A 11 -22.86 -14.26 -8.05
N ASP A 12 -22.77 -15.59 -8.01
CA ASP A 12 -21.63 -16.33 -7.45
C ASP A 12 -20.35 -16.15 -8.27
N GLY A 13 -20.44 -16.17 -9.61
CA GLY A 13 -19.29 -15.91 -10.48
C GLY A 13 -18.69 -14.53 -10.26
N ARG A 14 -19.54 -13.48 -10.23
CA ARG A 14 -19.09 -12.10 -9.97
C ARG A 14 -18.50 -11.90 -8.58
N ALA A 15 -19.00 -12.65 -7.58
CA ALA A 15 -18.45 -12.60 -6.24
C ALA A 15 -17.06 -13.25 -6.15
N ALA A 16 -16.87 -14.39 -6.81
CA ALA A 16 -15.57 -15.06 -6.88
C ALA A 16 -14.51 -14.21 -7.61
N ASP A 17 -14.88 -13.56 -8.71
CA ASP A 17 -13.99 -12.67 -9.46
C ASP A 17 -13.56 -11.46 -8.63
N ARG A 18 -14.47 -10.85 -7.87
CA ARG A 18 -14.14 -9.75 -6.96
C ARG A 18 -13.15 -10.15 -5.88
N GLY A 19 -13.29 -11.34 -5.30
CA GLY A 19 -12.33 -11.88 -4.33
C GLY A 19 -10.95 -12.07 -4.91
N ARG A 20 -10.87 -12.62 -6.13
CA ARG A 20 -9.60 -12.77 -6.85
C ARG A 20 -8.96 -11.42 -7.16
N ILE A 21 -9.74 -10.44 -7.62
CA ILE A 21 -9.25 -9.09 -7.93
C ILE A 21 -8.69 -8.43 -6.66
N GLY A 22 -9.44 -8.43 -5.55
CA GLY A 22 -8.98 -7.84 -4.28
C GLY A 22 -7.69 -8.47 -3.77
N ASP A 23 -7.58 -9.80 -3.85
CA ASP A 23 -6.38 -10.52 -3.45
C ASP A 23 -5.17 -10.20 -4.34
N LEU A 24 -5.36 -10.16 -5.66
CA LEU A 24 -4.31 -9.82 -6.61
C LEU A 24 -3.88 -8.35 -6.47
N SER A 25 -4.81 -7.42 -6.28
CA SER A 25 -4.51 -6.00 -6.07
C SER A 25 -3.66 -5.79 -4.82
N ALA A 26 -4.01 -6.42 -3.69
CA ALA A 26 -3.24 -6.31 -2.46
C ALA A 26 -1.83 -6.89 -2.61
N ARG A 27 -1.68 -8.05 -3.27
CA ARG A 27 -0.36 -8.64 -3.54
C ARG A 27 0.47 -7.80 -4.49
N PHE A 28 -0.14 -7.25 -5.54
CA PHE A 28 0.53 -6.37 -6.48
C PHE A 28 1.05 -5.11 -5.77
N LEU A 29 0.20 -4.46 -4.97
CA LEU A 29 0.61 -3.29 -4.19
C LEU A 29 1.72 -3.63 -3.19
N GLY A 30 1.62 -4.77 -2.49
CA GLY A 30 2.68 -5.26 -1.61
C GLY A 30 4.01 -5.46 -2.33
N ALA A 31 3.99 -6.06 -3.51
CA ALA A 31 5.18 -6.24 -4.34
C ALA A 31 5.74 -4.90 -4.86
N ALA A 32 4.88 -3.97 -5.26
CA ALA A 32 5.26 -2.63 -5.70
C ALA A 32 5.92 -1.84 -4.56
N THR A 33 5.34 -1.87 -3.35
CA THR A 33 5.91 -1.28 -2.14
C THR A 33 7.27 -1.92 -1.82
N ALA A 34 7.36 -3.25 -1.79
CA ALA A 34 8.62 -3.95 -1.49
C ALA A 34 9.73 -3.59 -2.50
N THR A 35 9.39 -3.52 -3.79
CA THR A 35 10.32 -3.14 -4.84
C THR A 35 10.81 -1.69 -4.68
N TYR A 36 9.89 -0.75 -4.44
CA TYR A 36 10.24 0.65 -4.20
C TYR A 36 11.10 0.79 -2.95
N ALA A 37 10.73 0.12 -1.86
CA ALA A 37 11.46 0.13 -0.60
C ALA A 37 12.89 -0.41 -0.76
N ALA A 38 13.07 -1.53 -1.46
CA ALA A 38 14.40 -2.05 -1.80
C ALA A 38 15.24 -1.03 -2.59
N ALA A 39 14.64 -0.31 -3.54
CA ALA A 39 15.32 0.76 -4.26
C ALA A 39 15.75 1.91 -3.34
N THR A 40 14.92 2.33 -2.37
CA THR A 40 15.29 3.37 -1.38
C THR A 40 16.37 2.91 -0.40
N LEU A 41 16.42 1.62 -0.08
CA LEU A 41 17.47 1.02 0.74
C LEU A 41 18.80 1.01 -0.01
N VAL A 42 18.83 0.61 -1.29
CA VAL A 42 20.07 0.62 -2.07
C VAL A 42 20.52 2.05 -2.36
N ARG A 43 19.56 2.91 -2.75
CA ARG A 43 19.81 4.28 -3.19
C ARG A 43 18.83 5.26 -2.51
N PRO A 44 19.20 5.83 -1.36
CA PRO A 44 18.35 6.77 -0.61
C PRO A 44 17.86 7.98 -1.42
N SER A 45 18.64 8.41 -2.44
CA SER A 45 18.27 9.50 -3.33
C SER A 45 16.99 9.27 -4.13
N VAL A 46 16.52 8.01 -4.26
CA VAL A 46 15.23 7.68 -4.91
C VAL A 46 14.05 8.34 -4.19
N LEU A 47 14.11 8.42 -2.85
CA LEU A 47 13.11 9.13 -2.04
C LEU A 47 13.57 10.56 -1.72
N ALA A 48 14.81 10.72 -1.27
CA ALA A 48 15.32 12.02 -0.81
C ALA A 48 15.43 13.07 -1.93
N GLY A 49 15.77 12.66 -3.14
CA GLY A 49 15.98 13.56 -4.28
C GLY A 49 14.71 14.33 -4.68
N PRO A 50 13.60 13.63 -4.99
CA PRO A 50 12.33 14.27 -5.29
C PRO A 50 11.80 15.21 -4.20
N LEU A 51 12.17 14.96 -2.94
CA LEU A 51 11.77 15.74 -1.77
C LEU A 51 12.79 16.80 -1.36
N ARG A 52 13.92 16.90 -2.08
CA ARG A 52 14.99 17.87 -1.85
C ARG A 52 15.54 17.83 -0.42
N LEU A 53 15.60 16.64 0.19
CA LEU A 53 16.05 16.44 1.59
C LEU A 53 17.58 16.59 1.78
N GLY A 54 18.30 16.95 0.73
CA GLY A 54 19.76 16.97 0.71
C GLY A 54 20.37 15.56 0.77
N THR A 55 21.70 15.52 0.73
CA THR A 55 22.49 14.30 0.88
C THR A 55 23.29 14.40 2.16
N SER A 56 22.88 13.67 3.20
CA SER A 56 23.60 13.59 4.47
C SER A 56 23.47 12.17 5.05
N PRO A 57 24.43 11.71 5.87
CA PRO A 57 24.32 10.41 6.52
C PRO A 57 23.05 10.25 7.38
N ALA A 58 22.57 11.35 7.98
CA ALA A 58 21.34 11.37 8.75
C ALA A 58 20.10 11.20 7.85
N THR A 59 20.05 11.92 6.73
CA THR A 59 18.99 11.76 5.71
C THR A 59 18.97 10.34 5.19
N ASP A 60 20.13 9.78 4.83
CA ASP A 60 20.24 8.43 4.31
C ASP A 60 19.77 7.39 5.33
N SER A 61 20.12 7.57 6.61
CA SER A 61 19.69 6.68 7.69
C SER A 61 18.17 6.71 7.86
N LEU A 62 17.54 7.89 7.84
CA LEU A 62 16.09 8.03 7.95
C LEU A 62 15.37 7.42 6.76
N VAL A 63 15.85 7.67 5.54
CA VAL A 63 15.28 7.07 4.32
C VAL A 63 15.40 5.55 4.36
N ARG A 64 16.53 5.02 4.81
CA ARG A 64 16.70 3.56 4.96
C ARG A 64 15.76 2.99 6.03
N ALA A 65 15.56 3.68 7.16
CA ALA A 65 14.61 3.24 8.18
C ALA A 65 13.17 3.17 7.64
N VAL A 66 12.75 4.17 6.87
CA VAL A 66 11.47 4.15 6.13
C VAL A 66 11.44 2.99 5.13
N GLY A 67 12.51 2.79 4.38
CA GLY A 67 12.65 1.67 3.45
C GLY A 67 12.53 0.30 4.12
N VAL A 68 13.10 0.08 5.30
CA VAL A 68 12.99 -1.20 6.02
C VAL A 68 11.55 -1.53 6.37
N ARG A 69 10.80 -0.57 6.95
CA ARG A 69 9.40 -0.82 7.32
C ARG A 69 8.49 -1.01 6.11
N ASP A 70 8.75 -0.30 5.01
CA ASP A 70 7.96 -0.43 3.77
C ASP A 70 8.26 -1.77 3.09
N LEU A 71 9.52 -2.22 3.11
CA LEU A 71 9.91 -3.54 2.63
C LEU A 71 9.22 -4.64 3.46
N ALA A 72 9.29 -4.55 4.78
CA ALA A 72 8.68 -5.53 5.68
C ALA A 72 7.15 -5.62 5.51
N SER A 73 6.46 -4.48 5.48
CA SER A 73 5.01 -4.43 5.29
C SER A 73 4.58 -4.89 3.89
N GLY A 74 5.30 -4.50 2.85
CA GLY A 74 5.06 -4.95 1.47
C GLY A 74 5.22 -6.47 1.31
N LEU A 75 6.29 -7.05 1.86
CA LEU A 75 6.51 -8.50 1.86
C LEU A 75 5.42 -9.23 2.66
N ALA A 76 4.97 -8.69 3.80
CA ALA A 76 3.88 -9.26 4.57
C ALA A 76 2.57 -9.28 3.77
N MET A 77 2.26 -8.23 3.00
CA MET A 77 1.08 -8.21 2.12
C MET A 77 1.13 -9.28 1.02
N VAL A 78 2.32 -9.60 0.51
CA VAL A 78 2.52 -10.65 -0.51
C VAL A 78 2.41 -12.05 0.07
N ALA A 79 3.10 -12.30 1.20
CA ALA A 79 3.32 -13.63 1.75
C ALA A 79 2.12 -14.17 2.55
N THR A 80 1.26 -13.31 3.06
CA THR A 80 0.23 -13.72 4.03
C THR A 80 -1.10 -14.14 3.39
N GLY A 81 -1.82 -15.02 4.09
CA GLY A 81 -3.20 -15.37 3.79
C GLY A 81 -4.19 -14.26 4.15
N ARG A 82 -5.48 -14.43 3.82
CA ARG A 82 -6.54 -13.40 3.91
C ARG A 82 -6.49 -12.50 5.15
N ARG A 83 -6.58 -13.09 6.35
CA ARG A 83 -6.69 -12.31 7.61
C ARG A 83 -5.40 -11.55 7.93
N ALA A 84 -4.24 -12.19 7.79
CA ALA A 84 -2.96 -11.54 8.03
C ALA A 84 -2.63 -10.46 6.99
N CYS A 85 -3.11 -10.62 5.75
CA CYS A 85 -2.96 -9.61 4.70
C CYS A 85 -3.78 -8.34 5.01
N VAL A 86 -4.94 -8.46 5.68
CA VAL A 86 -5.73 -7.30 6.14
C VAL A 86 -4.93 -6.47 7.15
N VAL A 87 -4.32 -7.12 8.15
CA VAL A 87 -3.47 -6.43 9.14
C VAL A 87 -2.26 -5.80 8.47
N ALA A 88 -1.58 -6.53 7.57
CA ALA A 88 -0.44 -5.99 6.82
C ALA A 88 -0.84 -4.75 6.00
N SER A 89 -2.00 -4.79 5.35
CA SER A 89 -2.54 -3.66 4.58
C SER A 89 -2.88 -2.47 5.48
N ALA A 90 -3.46 -2.72 6.66
CA ALA A 90 -3.76 -1.67 7.64
C ALA A 90 -2.51 -0.99 8.17
N VAL A 91 -1.45 -1.76 8.48
CA VAL A 91 -0.14 -1.22 8.87
C VAL A 91 0.45 -0.35 7.76
N ARG A 92 0.35 -0.79 6.50
CA ARG A 92 0.85 -0.02 5.36
C ARG A 92 0.10 1.30 5.19
N ILE A 93 -1.23 1.26 5.20
CA ILE A 93 -2.08 2.47 5.14
C ILE A 93 -1.75 3.42 6.30
N GLY A 94 -1.62 2.89 7.53
CA GLY A 94 -1.23 3.68 8.69
C GLY A 94 0.15 4.34 8.53
N SER A 95 1.10 3.64 7.91
CA SER A 95 2.43 4.17 7.62
C SER A 95 2.38 5.31 6.61
N ASP A 96 1.61 5.15 5.53
CA ASP A 96 1.40 6.19 4.50
C ASP A 96 0.69 7.43 5.07
N LEU A 97 -0.32 7.25 5.92
CA LEU A 97 -1.00 8.37 6.59
C LEU A 97 -0.08 9.08 7.58
N GLY A 98 0.74 8.32 8.32
CA GLY A 98 1.77 8.86 9.20
C GLY A 98 2.75 9.73 8.44
N ASP A 99 3.21 9.29 7.27
CA ASP A 99 4.10 10.06 6.40
C ASP A 99 3.44 11.36 5.91
N ALA A 100 2.17 11.29 5.50
CA ALA A 100 1.43 12.47 5.10
C ALA A 100 1.35 13.52 6.23
N VAL A 101 1.14 13.08 7.47
CA VAL A 101 1.14 13.97 8.66
C VAL A 101 2.54 14.52 8.92
N VAL A 102 3.56 13.66 9.00
CA VAL A 102 4.93 14.07 9.32
C VAL A 102 5.48 15.04 8.27
N PHE A 103 5.31 14.75 6.98
CA PHE A 103 5.72 15.68 5.92
C PHE A 103 4.85 16.93 5.89
N GLY A 104 3.54 16.81 6.15
CA GLY A 104 2.62 17.94 6.22
C GLY A 104 2.95 18.96 7.31
N LEU A 105 3.54 18.50 8.42
CA LEU A 105 3.98 19.32 9.55
C LEU A 105 5.46 19.74 9.47
N SER A 106 6.18 19.35 8.42
CA SER A 106 7.60 19.66 8.27
C SER A 106 7.88 21.03 7.67
N ASP A 107 9.09 21.54 7.92
CA ASP A 107 9.62 22.80 7.37
C ASP A 107 10.14 22.66 5.92
N LEU A 108 9.70 21.62 5.20
CA LEU A 108 10.08 21.44 3.79
C LEU A 108 9.60 22.61 2.92
N PRO A 109 10.28 22.89 1.80
CA PRO A 109 9.75 23.78 0.76
C PRO A 109 8.34 23.37 0.34
N ALA A 110 7.47 24.34 0.04
CA ALA A 110 6.04 24.10 -0.17
C ALA A 110 5.75 23.12 -1.32
N ASP A 111 6.54 23.15 -2.38
CA ASP A 111 6.49 22.20 -3.52
C ASP A 111 6.87 20.78 -3.08
N ALA A 112 7.98 20.64 -2.35
CA ALA A 112 8.44 19.35 -1.82
C ALA A 112 7.45 18.75 -0.82
N ARG A 113 6.92 19.57 0.10
CA ARG A 113 5.89 19.17 1.06
C ARG A 113 4.62 18.68 0.36
N ARG A 114 4.08 19.45 -0.59
CA ARG A 114 2.88 19.05 -1.37
C ARG A 114 3.10 17.73 -2.10
N LYS A 115 4.28 17.54 -2.69
CA LYS A 115 4.64 16.30 -3.37
C LYS A 115 4.73 15.12 -2.40
N ALA A 116 5.41 15.30 -1.26
CA ALA A 116 5.52 14.27 -0.23
C ALA A 116 4.15 13.82 0.28
N VAL A 117 3.32 14.78 0.69
CA VAL A 117 1.96 14.52 1.17
C VAL A 117 1.10 13.87 0.08
N GLY A 118 1.16 14.38 -1.16
CA GLY A 118 0.39 13.82 -2.27
C GLY A 118 0.76 12.37 -2.59
N VAL A 119 2.05 12.03 -2.59
CA VAL A 119 2.52 10.66 -2.81
C VAL A 119 2.08 9.75 -1.66
N ALA A 120 2.25 10.19 -0.41
CA ALA A 120 1.85 9.43 0.77
C ALA A 120 0.35 9.15 0.77
N LEU A 121 -0.49 10.16 0.56
CA LEU A 121 -1.94 9.98 0.44
C LEU A 121 -2.35 9.13 -0.76
N GLY A 122 -1.62 9.21 -1.87
CA GLY A 122 -1.83 8.37 -3.05
C GLY A 122 -1.63 6.88 -2.74
N TRP A 123 -0.54 6.53 -2.05
CA TRP A 123 -0.30 5.15 -1.60
C TRP A 123 -1.35 4.68 -0.58
N ALA A 124 -1.70 5.52 0.40
CA ALA A 124 -2.76 5.21 1.36
C ALA A 124 -4.10 4.91 0.66
N ALA A 125 -4.47 5.71 -0.33
CA ALA A 125 -5.71 5.53 -1.09
C ALA A 125 -5.69 4.26 -1.93
N LEU A 126 -4.59 3.94 -2.62
CA LEU A 126 -4.45 2.70 -3.39
C LEU A 126 -4.55 1.46 -2.49
N ASN A 127 -3.83 1.45 -1.38
CA ASN A 127 -3.87 0.37 -0.40
C ASN A 127 -5.26 0.24 0.23
N GLY A 128 -5.90 1.36 0.57
CA GLY A 128 -7.27 1.39 1.08
C GLY A 128 -8.29 0.85 0.08
N ALA A 129 -8.17 1.20 -1.21
CA ALA A 129 -9.03 0.68 -2.26
C ALA A 129 -8.85 -0.83 -2.45
N ALA A 130 -7.62 -1.33 -2.48
CA ALA A 130 -7.34 -2.77 -2.57
C ALA A 130 -7.91 -3.52 -1.36
N LEU A 131 -7.74 -2.99 -0.16
CA LEU A 131 -8.32 -3.56 1.06
C LEU A 131 -9.86 -3.56 1.01
N ALA A 132 -10.48 -2.46 0.57
CA ALA A 132 -11.93 -2.38 0.43
C ALA A 132 -12.48 -3.39 -0.59
N LEU A 133 -11.80 -3.57 -1.73
CA LEU A 133 -12.15 -4.59 -2.73
C LEU A 133 -12.08 -6.00 -2.13
N ARG A 134 -11.05 -6.26 -1.33
CA ARG A 134 -10.86 -7.54 -0.65
C ARG A 134 -11.94 -7.82 0.40
N LEU A 135 -12.26 -6.85 1.25
CA LEU A 135 -13.27 -6.98 2.31
C LEU A 135 -14.70 -7.14 1.75
N ARG A 136 -14.95 -6.67 0.53
CA ARG A 136 -16.23 -6.86 -0.18
C ARG A 136 -16.41 -8.24 -0.80
N ALA A 137 -15.39 -9.09 -0.77
CA ALA A 137 -15.50 -10.47 -1.25
C ALA A 137 -16.15 -11.35 -0.17
N PRO A 138 -17.18 -12.16 -0.52
CA PRO A 138 -17.87 -12.98 0.47
C PRO A 138 -16.95 -14.04 1.10
N HIS A 139 -17.16 -14.25 2.40
CA HIS A 139 -16.46 -15.26 3.19
C HIS A 139 -16.68 -16.66 2.61
N ARG A 140 -15.58 -17.32 2.25
CA ARG A 140 -15.52 -18.79 2.16
C ARG A 140 -14.40 -19.22 3.08
N ASP A 141 -14.80 -19.63 4.27
CA ASP A 141 -13.93 -20.24 5.27
C ASP A 141 -13.30 -21.52 4.71
#